data_AF-A0A7R9DGC6-F1
#
_entry.id   AF-A0A7R9DGC6-F1
#
_cell.length_a   1.000
_cell.length_b   1.000
_cell.length_c   1.000
_cell.angle_alpha   90.00
_cell.angle_beta   90.00
_cell.angle_gamma   90.00
#
_symmetry.space_group_name_H-M   'P 1'
#
loop_
_entity.id
_entity.type
_entity.pdbx_description
1 polymer ?
#
loop_
_entity_poly.entity_id
_entity_poly.type
_entity_poly.pdbx_seq_one_letter_code
_entity_poly.pdbx_strand_id
1 'polypeptide(L)'
;MSAALPVGPPRLLDFSCQTCSKSSVTDAGDTSVSCLLKMKIQNISSDVKDLPEISTVTLELQHSTLNTLLDGLGRIRDQLTSVAIKK
;
A
#
# COMPACT_ATOMS: atom_id res chain seq x y z
N MET A 1 -30.37 -13.78 -12.05
CA MET A 1 -30.14 -12.35 -11.77
C MET A 1 -28.63 -12.18 -11.62
N SER A 2 -27.95 -11.65 -12.63
CA SER A 2 -26.49 -11.50 -12.61
C SER A 2 -26.15 -10.26 -11.77
N ALA A 3 -25.52 -10.46 -10.61
CA ALA A 3 -25.02 -9.35 -9.82
C ALA A 3 -23.87 -8.70 -10.61
N ALA A 4 -24.03 -7.44 -10.99
CA ALA A 4 -22.97 -6.70 -11.65
C ALA A 4 -21.73 -6.71 -10.73
N LEU A 5 -20.62 -7.26 -11.21
CA LEU A 5 -19.34 -7.14 -10.52
C LEU A 5 -19.01 -5.64 -10.40
N PRO A 6 -18.60 -5.15 -9.21
CA PRO A 6 -18.24 -3.75 -9.03
C PRO A 6 -17.11 -3.35 -9.99
N VAL A 7 -17.44 -2.50 -10.97
CA VAL A 7 -16.46 -1.83 -11.84
C VAL A 7 -15.87 -0.65 -11.05
N GLY A 8 -14.61 -0.77 -10.65
CA GLY A 8 -13.87 0.24 -9.90
C GLY A 8 -12.37 -0.06 -9.93
N PRO A 9 -11.49 0.81 -9.43
CA PRO A 9 -10.04 0.54 -9.43
C PRO A 9 -9.67 -0.68 -8.56
N PRO A 10 -8.48 -1.28 -8.74
CA PRO A 10 -7.98 -2.32 -7.85
C PRO A 10 -8.05 -1.90 -6.39
N ARG A 11 -8.42 -2.85 -5.52
CA ARG A 11 -8.65 -2.57 -4.11
C ARG A 11 -7.49 -3.08 -3.27
N LEU A 12 -6.93 -2.22 -2.44
CA LEU A 12 -6.01 -2.64 -1.38
C LEU A 12 -6.81 -3.40 -0.31
N LEU A 13 -6.54 -4.70 -0.15
CA LEU A 13 -7.23 -5.56 0.82
C LEU A 13 -6.51 -5.63 2.16
N ASP A 14 -5.19 -5.59 2.14
CA ASP A 14 -4.34 -5.82 3.31
C ASP A 14 -2.97 -5.14 3.12
N PHE A 15 -2.36 -4.72 4.22
CA PHE A 15 -1.00 -4.21 4.22
C PHE A 15 -0.26 -4.55 5.52
N SER A 16 1.05 -4.73 5.43
CA SER A 16 1.92 -4.92 6.60
C SER A 16 3.27 -4.24 6.35
N CYS A 17 3.80 -3.54 7.36
CA CYS A 17 5.17 -3.01 7.35
C CYS A 17 5.98 -3.75 8.41
N GLN A 18 7.13 -4.28 8.03
CA GLN A 18 8.09 -4.91 8.93
C GLN A 18 9.38 -4.11 8.91
N THR A 19 9.95 -3.83 10.09
CA THR A 19 11.25 -3.14 10.20
C THR A 19 12.36 -4.11 9.81
N CYS A 20 13.15 -3.74 8.82
CA CYS A 20 14.33 -4.47 8.38
C CYS A 20 15.59 -3.70 8.78
N SER A 21 16.50 -4.36 9.47
CA SER A 21 17.81 -3.82 9.80
C SER A 21 18.82 -4.51 8.89
N LYS A 22 19.47 -3.78 7.99
CA LYS A 22 20.58 -4.30 7.19
C LYS A 22 21.89 -3.85 7.82
N SER A 23 22.61 -4.77 8.43
CA SER A 23 23.99 -4.54 8.86
C SER A 23 24.86 -4.47 7.60
N SER A 24 25.39 -3.29 7.27
CA SER A 24 26.43 -3.21 6.25
C SER A 24 27.69 -3.91 6.80
N VAL A 25 28.32 -4.77 6.00
CA VAL A 25 29.54 -5.51 6.43
C VAL A 25 30.78 -4.61 6.41
N THR A 26 30.67 -3.42 5.79
CA THR A 26 31.78 -2.50 5.53
C THR A 26 31.87 -1.32 6.50
N ASP A 27 30.82 -1.05 7.29
CA ASP A 27 30.83 0.04 8.26
C ASP A 27 30.14 -0.40 9.57
N ALA A 28 30.93 -0.53 10.63
CA ALA A 28 30.51 -1.10 11.92
C ALA A 28 29.64 -0.14 12.78
N GLY A 29 29.20 0.98 12.21
CA GLY A 29 28.47 2.03 12.95
C GLY A 29 27.11 2.45 12.38
N ASP A 30 26.80 2.18 11.12
CA ASP A 30 25.59 2.71 10.47
C ASP A 30 24.55 1.61 10.16
N THR A 31 23.71 1.30 11.14
CA THR A 31 22.56 0.41 10.94
C THR A 31 21.45 1.17 10.22
N SER A 32 21.38 1.03 8.89
CA SER A 32 20.25 1.54 8.12
C SER A 32 19.00 0.70 8.43
N VAL A 33 17.98 1.36 8.99
CA VAL A 33 16.66 0.78 9.24
C VAL A 33 15.73 1.12 8.07
N SER A 34 15.17 0.10 7.44
CA SER A 34 14.18 0.21 6.37
C SER A 34 12.85 -0.44 6.77
N CYS A 35 11.77 -0.09 6.07
CA CYS A 35 10.47 -0.76 6.18
C CYS A 35 10.27 -1.65 4.95
N LEU A 36 10.04 -2.94 5.18
CA LEU A 36 9.53 -3.85 4.16
C LEU A 36 8.01 -3.80 4.17
N LEU A 37 7.43 -3.06 3.23
CA LEU A 37 6.00 -2.88 3.05
C LEU A 37 5.46 -3.93 2.09
N LYS A 38 4.51 -4.75 2.55
CA LYS A 38 3.81 -5.75 1.75
C LYS A 38 2.34 -5.38 1.65
N MET A 39 1.80 -5.37 0.44
CA MET A 39 0.43 -4.95 0.12
C MET A 39 -0.27 -6.05 -0.69
N LYS A 40 -1.49 -6.43 -0.29
CA LYS A 40 -2.35 -7.35 -1.06
C LYS A 40 -3.38 -6.55 -1.84
N ILE A 41 -3.36 -6.67 -3.15
CA ILE A 41 -4.21 -5.90 -4.06
C ILE A 41 -5.13 -6.87 -4.80
N GLN A 42 -6.43 -6.62 -4.68
CA GLN A 42 -7.44 -7.28 -5.49
C GLN A 42 -7.57 -6.57 -6.83
N ASN A 43 -7.18 -7.25 -7.90
CA ASN A 43 -7.41 -6.83 -9.26
C ASN A 43 -8.87 -7.14 -9.66
N ILE A 44 -9.37 -6.37 -10.62
CA ILE A 44 -10.71 -6.60 -11.19
C ILE A 44 -10.56 -7.74 -12.20
N SER A 45 -11.38 -8.79 -12.10
CA SER A 45 -11.50 -9.75 -13.19
C SER A 45 -12.29 -9.10 -14.34
N SER A 46 -11.73 -9.13 -15.55
CA SER A 46 -12.41 -8.65 -16.75
C SER A 46 -13.53 -9.59 -17.19
N ASP A 47 -13.56 -10.82 -16.68
CA ASP A 47 -14.56 -11.83 -16.98
C ASP A 47 -15.49 -12.08 -15.78
N VAL A 48 -16.80 -12.09 -16.05
CA VAL A 48 -17.87 -12.29 -15.06
C VAL A 48 -17.75 -13.66 -14.36
N LYS A 49 -16.99 -14.58 -14.94
CA LYS A 49 -16.79 -15.95 -14.43
C LYS A 49 -15.51 -16.14 -13.62
N ASP A 50 -14.57 -15.21 -13.64
CA ASP A 50 -13.31 -15.35 -12.90
C ASP A 50 -13.38 -14.71 -11.52
N LEU A 51 -12.86 -15.44 -10.52
CA LEU A 51 -12.64 -14.88 -9.20
C LEU A 51 -11.62 -13.73 -9.32
N PRO A 52 -11.82 -12.62 -8.59
CA PRO A 52 -10.91 -11.49 -8.65
C PRO A 52 -9.51 -11.92 -8.19
N GLU A 53 -8.52 -11.68 -9.06
CA GLU A 53 -7.13 -12.03 -8.82
C GLU A 53 -6.54 -11.21 -7.66
N ILE A 54 -5.88 -11.86 -6.72
CA ILE A 54 -5.17 -11.19 -5.62
C ILE A 54 -3.68 -11.23 -5.91
N SER A 55 -3.10 -10.05 -6.13
CA SER A 55 -1.66 -9.86 -6.28
C SER A 55 -1.04 -9.34 -4.98
N THR A 56 0.26 -9.59 -4.79
CA THR A 56 1.02 -9.09 -3.64
C THR A 56 2.18 -8.24 -4.14
N VAL A 57 2.25 -6.99 -3.71
CA VAL A 57 3.34 -6.06 -4.01
C VAL A 57 4.20 -5.91 -2.75
N THR A 58 5.51 -6.03 -2.89
CA THR A 58 6.46 -5.85 -1.79
C THR A 58 7.44 -4.75 -2.16
N LEU A 59 7.63 -3.79 -1.25
CA LEU A 59 8.48 -2.62 -1.42
C LEU A 59 9.38 -2.49 -0.20
N GLU A 60 10.64 -2.13 -0.43
CA GLU A 60 11.53 -1.72 0.65
C GLU A 60 11.66 -0.20 0.65
N LEU A 61 11.31 0.42 1.78
CA LEU A 61 11.27 1.86 1.94
C LEU A 61 12.29 2.30 2.98
N GLN A 62 13.12 3.25 2.62
CA GLN A 62 13.99 3.94 3.58
C GLN A 62 13.14 4.88 4.46
N HIS A 63 13.67 5.26 5.63
CA HIS A 63 12.97 6.12 6.58
C HIS A 63 12.44 7.42 5.97
N SER A 64 13.25 8.12 5.15
CA SER A 64 12.83 9.36 4.48
C SER A 64 11.66 9.15 3.50
N THR A 65 11.72 8.08 2.69
CA THR A 65 10.66 7.72 1.75
C THR A 65 9.37 7.33 2.47
N LEU A 66 9.48 6.58 3.58
CA LEU A 66 8.32 6.22 4.40
C LEU A 66 7.64 7.47 4.99
N ASN A 67 8.41 8.41 5.55
CA ASN A 67 7.85 9.66 6.08
C ASN A 67 7.15 10.48 5.00
N THR A 68 7.77 10.56 3.81
CA THR A 68 7.17 11.26 2.65
C THR A 68 5.84 10.61 2.25
N LEU A 69 5.77 9.27 2.27
CA LEU A 69 4.54 8.52 1.98
C LEU A 69 3.47 8.79 3.04
N LEU A 70 3.82 8.79 4.33
CA LEU A 70 2.88 9.07 5.43
C LEU A 70 2.33 10.50 5.35
N ASP A 71 3.17 11.48 5.05
CA ASP A 71 2.76 12.87 4.84
C ASP A 71 1.79 12.99 3.65
N GLY A 72 2.07 12.30 2.55
CA GLY A 72 1.18 12.23 1.38
C GLY A 72 -0.18 11.62 1.71
N LEU A 73 -0.21 10.49 2.43
CA LEU A 73 -1.44 9.84 2.86
C LEU A 73 -2.25 10.71 3.84
N GLY A 74 -1.58 11.42 4.75
CA GLY A 74 -2.22 12.38 5.66
C GLY A 74 -2.95 13.49 4.90
N ARG A 75 -2.30 14.08 3.88
CA ARG A 75 -2.92 15.10 3.02
C ARG A 75 -4.12 14.55 2.24
N ILE A 76 -4.03 13.33 1.72
CA ILE A 76 -5.14 12.66 1.01
C ILE A 76 -6.33 12.46 1.96
N ARG A 77 -6.09 11.99 3.20
CA ARG A 77 -7.14 11.83 4.23
C ARG A 77 -7.83 13.16 4.50
N ASP A 78 -7.07 14.24 4.67
CA ASP A 78 -7.62 15.55 4.99
C ASP A 78 -8.46 16.10 3.83
N GLN A 79 -8.03 15.88 2.58
CA GLN A 79 -8.82 16.21 1.38
C GLN A 79 -10.14 15.42 1.32
N LEU A 80 -10.09 14.11 1.52
CA LEU A 80 -11.29 13.25 1.53
C LEU A 80 -12.26 13.66 2.64
N THR A 81 -11.74 13.98 3.82
CA THR A 81 -12.53 14.46 4.97
C THR A 81 -13.19 15.80 4.65
N SER A 82 -12.46 16.73 4.04
CA SER A 82 -13.00 18.03 3.60
C SER A 82 -14.15 17.87 2.61
N VAL A 83 -14.04 16.94 1.66
CA VAL A 83 -15.10 16.65 0.68
C VAL A 83 -16.31 15.99 1.34
N ALA A 84 -16.09 15.05 2.27
CA ALA A 84 -17.17 14.37 2.96
C ALA A 84 -17.99 15.30 3.86
N ILE A 85 -17.36 16.29 4.50
CA ILE A 85 -18.01 17.27 5.38
C ILE A 85 -18.79 18.34 4.59
N LYS A 86 -18.40 18.63 3.35
CA LYS A 86 -19.06 19.63 2.47
C LYS A 86 -20.35 19.13 1.82
N LYS A 87 -20.87 17.97 2.23
CA LYS A 87 -22.13 17.36 1.78
C LYS A 87 -23.19 17.56 2.85
#